data_AF-A0A7C2V8Q2-F1
#
_entry.id   AF-A0A7C2V8Q2-F1
#
_cell.length_a   1.000
_cell.length_b   1.000
_cell.length_c   1.000
_cell.angle_alpha   90.00
_cell.angle_beta   90.00
_cell.angle_gamma   90.00
#
_symmetry.space_group_name_H-M   'P 1'
#
loop_
_entity.id
_entity.type
_entity.pdbx_description
1 polymer ?
#
loop_
_entity_poly.entity_id
_entity_poly.type
_entity_poly.pdbx_seq_one_letter_code
_entity_poly.pdbx_strand_id
1 'polypeptide(L)'
;FGHHERALAERVCQWLRELFGVRPSIVKTPTTLQVAVNKSSLALLFEALCGAKAREKRIPPFLFEAKRDIVESFVQAYAQGDGTIRSDGRIAVSTVSAELAYGLAWLLLKLGYLPSLRTYRQPTHSTVLGRPVRQAPNIFMVIWRKDNEWRFVWQDDAYYYVPIRKIVSRPFKGFVYNLQVDDEHTYLAQFVATHNCQNWQISQVMRDAVATMLADFTPITPEEFVKMALKYRAKVLTSTYNEPLITSEWAVAIFREGKKHGLVGSYVSNGNATPEVLDYIRPFVDLYKIDLKSMREKNYRELGGKLETVLNAIRWVHERGFWLEIVTLVVPNFNDSEEELREAARYIASVSPDIPWHVTAFHPDYLMTDRGGTPAKTLIRAAEIGYEEGLKFVYAGNLPGMVGPYENTYCPKCHALLIERYGFQVRRYRLQNGKCPDCGESIAGVWWRDEEVPPHWRR
;
A
#
# COMPACT_ATOMS: atom_id res chain seq x y z
N PHE A 1 23.23 -22.77 24.35
CA PHE A 1 22.72 -23.28 25.63
C PHE A 1 23.63 -22.82 26.77
N GLY A 2 23.07 -22.34 27.88
CA GLY A 2 23.78 -22.17 29.15
C GLY A 2 24.10 -23.54 29.79
N HIS A 3 24.97 -23.55 30.81
CA HIS A 3 25.36 -24.80 31.50
C HIS A 3 24.20 -25.52 32.21
N HIS A 4 23.14 -24.80 32.56
CA HIS A 4 21.93 -25.35 33.18
C HIS A 4 20.92 -25.92 32.16
N GLU A 5 21.04 -25.57 30.87
CA GLU A 5 20.08 -25.94 29.82
C GLU A 5 20.41 -27.30 29.17
N ARG A 6 21.10 -28.19 29.91
CA ARG A 6 21.63 -29.45 29.37
C ARG A 6 20.57 -30.32 28.70
N ALA A 7 19.37 -30.41 29.30
CA ALA A 7 18.25 -31.15 28.73
C ALA A 7 17.78 -30.62 27.36
N LEU A 8 17.87 -29.31 27.10
CA LEU A 8 17.56 -28.73 25.79
C LEU A 8 18.63 -29.09 24.75
N ALA A 9 19.91 -29.07 25.14
CA ALA A 9 21.00 -29.53 24.28
C ALA A 9 20.89 -31.03 23.95
N GLU A 10 20.50 -31.86 24.92
CA GLU A 10 20.28 -33.30 24.73
C GLU A 10 19.05 -33.60 23.87
N ARG A 11 17.95 -32.84 24.02
CA ARG A 11 16.77 -32.90 23.13
C ARG A 11 17.12 -32.53 21.68
N VAL A 12 17.94 -31.51 21.46
CA VAL A 12 18.43 -31.15 20.12
C VAL A 12 19.37 -32.23 19.55
N CYS A 13 20.21 -32.86 20.39
CA CYS A 13 21.00 -34.02 19.99
C CYS A 13 20.14 -35.23 19.59
N GLN A 14 18.96 -35.42 20.20
CA GLN A 14 18.01 -36.46 19.80
C GLN A 14 17.42 -36.15 18.42
N TRP A 15 16.80 -34.97 18.24
CA TRP A 15 16.20 -34.56 16.96
C TRP A 15 17.18 -34.57 15.79
N LEU A 16 18.45 -34.21 16.01
CA LEU A 16 19.49 -34.29 14.98
C LEU A 16 19.79 -35.73 14.52
N ARG A 17 19.67 -36.73 15.41
CA ARG A 17 19.80 -38.15 15.03
C ARG A 17 18.57 -38.63 14.26
N GLU A 18 17.39 -38.31 14.76
CA GLU A 18 16.10 -38.78 14.22
C GLU A 18 15.77 -38.18 12.85
N LEU A 19 15.95 -36.86 12.69
CA LEU A 19 15.52 -36.13 11.48
C LEU A 19 16.59 -36.11 10.37
N PHE A 20 17.87 -36.26 10.72
CA PHE A 20 18.99 -36.09 9.77
C PHE A 20 19.99 -37.24 9.76
N GLY A 21 19.83 -38.27 10.60
CA GLY A 21 20.73 -39.43 10.67
C GLY A 21 22.17 -39.11 11.12
N VAL A 22 22.42 -37.90 11.65
CA VAL A 22 23.77 -37.46 12.05
C VAL A 22 24.11 -37.86 13.48
N ARG A 23 25.40 -37.86 13.81
CA ARG A 23 25.91 -38.11 15.17
C ARG A 23 26.36 -36.78 15.82
N PRO A 24 25.47 -36.07 16.54
CA PRO A 24 25.83 -34.86 17.27
C PRO A 24 26.58 -35.17 18.56
N SER A 25 27.44 -34.25 18.98
CA SER A 25 28.11 -34.24 20.28
C SER A 25 27.80 -32.95 21.04
N ILE A 26 27.89 -32.99 22.37
CA ILE A 26 27.78 -31.79 23.23
C ILE A 26 29.19 -31.39 23.68
N VAL A 27 29.62 -30.19 23.27
CA VAL A 27 30.91 -29.61 23.62
C VAL A 27 30.71 -28.57 24.72
N LYS A 28 31.39 -28.75 25.86
CA LYS A 28 31.38 -27.77 26.95
C LYS A 28 32.45 -26.72 26.71
N THR A 29 32.05 -25.45 26.61
CA THR A 29 32.93 -24.28 26.56
C THR A 29 32.95 -23.58 27.93
N PRO A 30 33.76 -22.53 28.16
CA PRO A 30 33.74 -21.81 29.44
C PRO A 30 32.35 -21.25 29.82
N THR A 31 31.61 -20.70 28.85
CA THR A 31 30.34 -19.98 29.10
C THR A 31 29.08 -20.74 28.66
N THR A 32 29.19 -21.71 27.75
CA THR A 32 28.03 -22.36 27.11
C THR A 32 28.25 -23.84 26.84
N LEU A 33 27.15 -24.59 26.70
CA LEU A 33 27.10 -25.87 26.02
C LEU A 33 26.78 -25.63 24.54
N GLN A 34 27.56 -26.24 23.65
CA GLN A 34 27.37 -26.22 22.20
C GLN A 34 26.99 -27.62 21.71
N VAL A 35 26.04 -27.72 20.78
CA VAL A 35 25.76 -28.96 20.04
C VAL A 35 26.51 -28.88 18.71
N ALA A 36 27.40 -29.84 18.45
CA ALA A 36 28.25 -29.88 17.27
C ALA A 36 27.88 -31.04 16.35
N VAL A 37 27.88 -30.79 15.03
CA VAL A 37 27.69 -31.82 13.98
C VAL A 37 28.69 -31.59 12.86
N ASN A 38 29.49 -32.61 12.55
CA ASN A 38 30.48 -32.57 11.47
C ASN A 38 29.87 -33.10 10.16
N LYS A 39 28.96 -32.33 9.54
CA LYS A 39 28.31 -32.68 8.27
C LYS A 39 28.06 -31.44 7.40
N SER A 40 28.88 -31.24 6.38
CA SER A 40 28.87 -30.02 5.54
C SER A 40 27.51 -29.75 4.86
N SER A 41 26.81 -30.79 4.40
CA SER A 41 25.47 -30.63 3.80
C SER A 41 24.41 -30.13 4.79
N LEU A 42 24.56 -30.43 6.09
CA LEU A 42 23.66 -29.94 7.12
C LEU A 42 23.99 -28.50 7.51
N ALA A 43 25.28 -28.12 7.50
CA ALA A 43 25.70 -26.74 7.69
C ALA A 43 25.16 -25.84 6.56
N LEU A 44 25.31 -26.26 5.29
CA LEU A 44 24.75 -25.55 4.14
C LEU A 44 23.22 -25.41 4.20
N LEU A 45 22.51 -26.45 4.67
CA LEU A 45 21.05 -26.38 4.87
C LEU A 45 20.67 -25.31 5.91
N PHE A 46 21.31 -25.30 7.08
CA PHE A 46 21.01 -24.29 8.11
C PHE A 46 21.50 -22.89 7.74
N GLU A 47 22.55 -22.75 6.93
CA GLU A 47 22.98 -21.46 6.36
C GLU A 47 21.94 -20.92 5.34
N ALA A 48 21.41 -21.79 4.48
CA ALA A 48 20.36 -21.45 3.51
C ALA A 48 19.03 -21.11 4.17
N LEU A 49 18.66 -21.79 5.26
CA LEU A 49 17.40 -21.53 6.00
C LEU A 49 17.52 -20.36 6.98
N CYS A 50 18.56 -20.35 7.81
CA CYS A 50 18.66 -19.49 9.00
C CYS A 50 19.76 -18.42 8.91
N GLY A 51 20.74 -18.56 8.01
CA GLY A 51 21.91 -17.67 7.89
C GLY A 51 23.10 -18.06 8.77
N ALA A 52 24.32 -17.72 8.34
CA ALA A 52 25.56 -18.17 8.97
C ALA A 52 25.99 -17.38 10.22
N LYS A 53 25.87 -16.04 10.20
CA LYS A 53 26.37 -15.17 11.29
C LYS A 53 25.23 -14.55 12.09
N ALA A 54 25.53 -14.10 13.32
CA ALA A 54 24.52 -13.54 14.24
C ALA A 54 23.71 -12.34 13.69
N ARG A 55 24.28 -11.57 12.75
CA ARG A 55 23.59 -10.46 12.05
C ARG A 55 22.78 -10.91 10.82
N GLU A 56 23.10 -12.10 10.29
CA GLU A 56 22.50 -12.74 9.12
C GLU A 56 21.41 -13.75 9.52
N LYS A 57 21.23 -13.97 10.84
CA LYS A 57 20.14 -14.79 11.39
C LYS A 57 18.80 -14.30 10.83
N ARG A 58 17.96 -15.22 10.38
CA ARG A 58 16.57 -14.95 9.95
C ARG A 58 15.62 -16.08 10.34
N ILE A 59 14.33 -15.85 10.17
CA ILE A 59 13.30 -16.90 10.23
C ILE A 59 13.34 -17.69 8.92
N PRO A 60 13.41 -19.04 8.95
CA PRO A 60 13.21 -19.88 7.76
C PRO A 60 11.91 -19.53 7.02
N PRO A 61 11.95 -19.18 5.71
CA PRO A 61 10.79 -18.60 5.01
C PRO A 61 9.49 -19.39 5.13
N PHE A 62 9.55 -20.73 5.07
CA PHE A 62 8.38 -21.61 5.17
C PHE A 62 7.58 -21.46 6.48
N LEU A 63 8.14 -20.88 7.55
CA LEU A 63 7.40 -20.63 8.80
C LEU A 63 6.37 -19.49 8.66
N PHE A 64 6.58 -18.55 7.73
CA PHE A 64 5.58 -17.51 7.44
C PHE A 64 4.31 -18.09 6.81
N GLU A 65 4.40 -19.26 6.15
CA GLU A 65 3.27 -20.01 5.60
C GLU A 65 2.77 -21.12 6.55
N ALA A 66 3.65 -21.79 7.30
CA ALA A 66 3.33 -22.95 8.14
C ALA A 66 2.13 -22.78 9.10
N LYS A 67 1.48 -23.90 9.43
CA LYS A 67 0.32 -23.93 10.35
C LYS A 67 0.67 -23.36 11.75
N ARG A 68 -0.34 -22.82 12.45
CA ARG A 68 -0.18 -22.10 13.73
C ARG A 68 0.51 -22.94 14.83
N ASP A 69 0.23 -24.23 14.90
CA ASP A 69 0.87 -25.21 15.79
C ASP A 69 2.38 -25.36 15.55
N ILE A 70 2.80 -25.38 14.28
CA ILE A 70 4.22 -25.42 13.87
C ILE A 70 4.90 -24.09 14.22
N VAL A 71 4.23 -22.97 13.93
CA VAL A 71 4.73 -21.62 14.26
C VAL A 71 4.84 -21.41 15.77
N GLU A 72 3.86 -21.86 16.54
CA GLU A 72 3.91 -21.83 18.01
C GLU A 72 5.06 -22.69 18.53
N SER A 73 5.20 -23.91 18.04
CA SER A 73 6.30 -24.81 18.41
C SER A 73 7.67 -24.16 18.15
N PHE A 74 7.84 -23.47 17.02
CA PHE A 74 9.05 -22.70 16.72
C PHE A 74 9.24 -21.51 17.67
N VAL A 75 8.22 -20.68 17.88
CA VAL A 75 8.29 -19.49 18.75
C VAL A 75 8.57 -19.88 20.20
N GLN A 76 7.92 -20.94 20.71
CA GLN A 76 8.19 -21.49 22.03
C GLN A 76 9.62 -22.06 22.14
N ALA A 77 10.08 -22.83 21.15
CA ALA A 77 11.45 -23.34 21.14
C ALA A 77 12.51 -22.22 21.06
N TYR A 78 12.23 -21.16 20.32
CA TYR A 78 13.12 -20.00 20.23
C TYR A 78 13.15 -19.19 21.54
N ALA A 79 11.99 -18.99 22.18
CA ALA A 79 11.89 -18.38 23.51
C ALA A 79 12.55 -19.23 24.61
N GLN A 80 12.56 -20.57 24.48
CA GLN A 80 13.28 -21.49 25.37
C GLN A 80 14.81 -21.46 25.21
N GLY A 81 15.35 -20.88 24.12
CA GLY A 81 16.79 -20.94 23.82
C GLY A 81 17.54 -19.59 23.77
N ASP A 82 16.91 -18.53 23.23
CA ASP A 82 17.46 -17.16 23.14
C ASP A 82 16.65 -16.15 24.01
N GLY A 83 15.63 -16.62 24.74
CA GLY A 83 14.63 -15.78 25.42
C GLY A 83 14.79 -15.63 26.94
N THR A 84 13.94 -14.80 27.53
CA THR A 84 13.82 -14.59 28.98
C THR A 84 12.37 -14.31 29.35
N ILE A 85 11.81 -15.12 30.23
CA ILE A 85 10.50 -14.90 30.84
C ILE A 85 10.70 -14.08 32.12
N ARG A 86 9.93 -13.02 32.29
CA ARG A 86 9.96 -12.13 33.46
C ARG A 86 8.82 -12.44 34.43
N SER A 87 8.97 -12.00 35.68
CA SER A 87 7.95 -12.11 36.73
C SER A 87 6.66 -11.32 36.43
N ASP A 88 6.70 -10.38 35.49
CA ASP A 88 5.54 -9.62 34.98
C ASP A 88 4.85 -10.29 33.77
N GLY A 89 5.09 -11.58 33.55
CA GLY A 89 4.52 -12.37 32.45
C GLY A 89 5.10 -12.06 31.06
N ARG A 90 6.00 -11.07 30.94
CA ARG A 90 6.60 -10.70 29.65
C ARG A 90 7.66 -11.71 29.23
N ILE A 91 7.54 -12.18 28.00
CA ILE A 91 8.59 -12.93 27.31
C ILE A 91 9.36 -11.93 26.45
N ALA A 92 10.68 -11.92 26.56
CA ALA A 92 11.56 -11.05 25.78
C ALA A 92 12.69 -11.84 25.12
N VAL A 93 12.97 -11.57 23.85
CA VAL A 93 14.10 -12.15 23.09
C VAL A 93 14.93 -11.01 22.50
N SER A 94 16.26 -11.16 22.48
CA SER A 94 17.20 -10.13 21.98
C SER A 94 18.10 -10.67 20.88
N THR A 95 18.29 -9.89 19.81
CA THR A 95 19.12 -10.27 18.66
C THR A 95 19.82 -9.06 18.03
N VAL A 96 20.90 -9.31 17.29
CA VAL A 96 21.61 -8.29 16.49
C VAL A 96 21.25 -8.32 15.00
N SER A 97 20.39 -9.25 14.59
CA SER A 97 19.73 -9.24 13.28
C SER A 97 18.40 -8.50 13.37
N ALA A 98 18.21 -7.50 12.51
CA ALA A 98 16.91 -6.84 12.35
C ALA A 98 15.89 -7.81 11.75
N GLU A 99 16.29 -8.59 10.74
CA GLU A 99 15.46 -9.52 9.98
C GLU A 99 14.84 -10.60 10.89
N LEU A 100 15.63 -11.17 11.82
CA LEU A 100 15.11 -12.11 12.81
C LEU A 100 14.10 -11.47 13.77
N ALA A 101 14.36 -10.22 14.19
CA ALA A 101 13.48 -9.53 15.14
C ALA A 101 12.13 -9.16 14.52
N TYR A 102 12.14 -8.67 13.26
CA TYR A 102 10.91 -8.44 12.50
C TYR A 102 10.19 -9.74 12.17
N GLY A 103 10.91 -10.77 11.72
CA GLY A 103 10.33 -12.08 11.44
C GLY A 103 9.66 -12.70 12.67
N LEU A 104 10.29 -12.62 13.85
CA LEU A 104 9.69 -13.08 15.10
C LEU A 104 8.43 -12.27 15.46
N ALA A 105 8.45 -10.95 15.28
CA ALA A 105 7.26 -10.12 15.51
C ALA A 105 6.09 -10.50 14.56
N TRP A 106 6.38 -10.82 13.30
CA TRP A 106 5.39 -11.36 12.35
C TRP A 106 4.85 -12.73 12.78
N LEU A 107 5.70 -13.66 13.22
CA LEU A 107 5.24 -14.95 13.74
C LEU A 107 4.38 -14.80 15.00
N LEU A 108 4.69 -13.85 15.87
CA LEU A 108 3.88 -13.55 17.06
C LEU A 108 2.50 -13.02 16.70
N LEU A 109 2.40 -12.08 15.75
CA LEU A 109 1.11 -11.59 15.23
C LEU A 109 0.29 -12.70 14.56
N LYS A 110 0.94 -13.60 13.82
CA LYS A 110 0.30 -14.80 13.22
C LYS A 110 -0.32 -15.74 14.26
N LEU A 111 0.25 -15.79 15.48
CA LEU A 111 -0.28 -16.51 16.64
C LEU A 111 -1.31 -15.71 17.45
N GLY A 112 -1.61 -14.47 17.07
CA GLY A 112 -2.51 -13.59 17.80
C GLY A 112 -1.86 -12.89 19.01
N TYR A 113 -0.55 -12.90 19.15
CA TYR A 113 0.16 -12.12 20.16
C TYR A 113 0.51 -10.72 19.64
N LEU A 114 0.40 -9.68 20.48
CA LEU A 114 0.82 -8.31 20.14
C LEU A 114 2.26 -8.02 20.63
N PRO A 115 3.27 -8.02 19.74
CA PRO A 115 4.65 -7.75 20.11
C PRO A 115 4.97 -6.25 20.21
N SER A 116 5.80 -5.89 21.20
CA SER A 116 6.55 -4.63 21.24
C SER A 116 7.97 -4.87 20.74
N LEU A 117 8.29 -4.37 19.55
CA LEU A 117 9.66 -4.31 19.03
C LEU A 117 10.38 -3.06 19.55
N ARG A 118 11.64 -3.20 19.97
CA ARG A 118 12.47 -2.10 20.48
C ARG A 118 13.88 -2.18 19.91
N THR A 119 14.48 -1.05 19.57
CA THR A 119 15.89 -0.97 19.14
C THR A 119 16.70 -0.20 20.18
N TYR A 120 17.77 -0.83 20.67
CA TYR A 120 18.70 -0.27 21.65
C TYR A 120 20.07 -0.09 21.00
N ARG A 121 20.73 1.05 21.22
CA ARG A 121 22.13 1.24 20.84
C ARG A 121 23.06 0.72 21.94
N GLN A 122 24.20 0.17 21.56
CA GLN A 122 25.25 -0.26 22.48
C GLN A 122 26.66 0.09 21.93
N PRO A 123 27.71 0.11 22.78
CA PRO A 123 29.09 0.27 22.32
C PRO A 123 29.48 -0.78 21.28
N THR A 124 30.33 -0.43 20.31
CA THR A 124 30.81 -1.37 19.28
C THR A 124 31.93 -2.30 19.78
N HIS A 125 32.48 -2.03 20.95
CA HIS A 125 33.51 -2.82 21.62
C HIS A 125 33.07 -3.16 23.05
N SER A 126 33.44 -4.34 23.53
CA SER A 126 33.19 -4.82 24.89
C SER A 126 34.31 -5.79 25.31
N THR A 127 34.30 -6.25 26.56
CA THR A 127 35.28 -7.21 27.10
C THR A 127 34.57 -8.42 27.67
N VAL A 128 34.88 -9.62 27.16
CA VAL A 128 34.29 -10.89 27.61
C VAL A 128 35.41 -11.79 28.13
N LEU A 129 35.37 -12.15 29.41
CA LEU A 129 36.42 -12.93 30.10
C LEU A 129 37.83 -12.34 29.87
N GLY A 130 37.97 -11.02 30.02
CA GLY A 130 39.23 -10.29 29.79
C GLY A 130 39.62 -10.09 28.32
N ARG A 131 38.90 -10.67 27.36
CA ARG A 131 39.21 -10.56 25.92
C ARG A 131 38.41 -9.43 25.27
N PRO A 132 39.03 -8.52 24.51
CA PRO A 132 38.31 -7.51 23.75
C PRO A 132 37.50 -8.16 22.61
N VAL A 133 36.24 -7.77 22.47
CA VAL A 133 35.33 -8.26 21.43
C VAL A 133 34.66 -7.10 20.70
N ARG A 134 34.43 -7.26 19.39
CA ARG A 134 33.58 -6.36 18.59
C ARG A 134 32.14 -6.86 18.59
N GLN A 135 31.19 -5.96 18.80
CA GLN A 135 29.76 -6.27 18.84
C GLN A 135 28.94 -5.35 17.91
N ALA A 136 27.68 -5.68 17.67
CA ALA A 136 26.82 -4.87 16.79
C ALA A 136 26.40 -3.56 17.50
N PRO A 137 26.33 -2.42 16.80
CA PRO A 137 25.96 -1.13 17.41
C PRO A 137 24.49 -1.05 17.85
N ASN A 138 23.64 -1.96 17.37
CA ASN A 138 22.23 -2.05 17.72
C ASN A 138 21.89 -3.47 18.22
N ILE A 139 21.01 -3.56 19.21
CA ILE A 139 20.25 -4.76 19.59
C ILE A 139 18.78 -4.49 19.31
N PHE A 140 18.11 -5.47 18.71
CA PHE A 140 16.67 -5.52 18.55
C PHE A 140 16.10 -6.45 19.62
N MET A 141 15.08 -5.98 20.35
CA MET A 141 14.40 -6.74 21.40
C MET A 141 12.92 -6.87 21.03
N VAL A 142 12.43 -8.10 20.97
CA VAL A 142 11.02 -8.43 20.77
C VAL A 142 10.43 -8.82 22.12
N ILE A 143 9.32 -8.19 22.52
CA ILE A 143 8.68 -8.41 23.82
C ILE A 143 7.19 -8.69 23.62
N TRP A 144 6.65 -9.75 24.21
CA TRP A 144 5.21 -10.04 24.20
C TRP A 144 4.74 -10.60 25.53
N ARG A 145 3.43 -10.77 25.70
CA ARG A 145 2.77 -11.49 26.80
C ARG A 145 1.84 -12.54 26.18
N LYS A 146 1.40 -13.54 26.97
CA LYS A 146 0.37 -14.49 26.52
C LYS A 146 -1.06 -13.93 26.58
N ASP A 147 -1.25 -12.86 27.33
CA ASP A 147 -2.53 -12.19 27.61
C ASP A 147 -2.76 -10.91 26.76
N ASN A 148 -1.77 -10.48 25.97
CA ASN A 148 -1.74 -9.23 25.20
C ASN A 148 -2.01 -7.93 25.99
N GLU A 149 -2.03 -7.95 27.31
CA GLU A 149 -2.34 -6.76 28.12
C GLU A 149 -1.19 -5.73 28.10
N TRP A 150 -1.46 -4.55 27.55
CA TRP A 150 -0.53 -3.42 27.59
C TRP A 150 -1.21 -2.17 28.15
N ARG A 151 -0.59 -1.51 29.14
CA ARG A 151 -1.07 -0.29 29.84
C ARG A 151 -1.50 0.89 28.93
N PHE A 152 -1.13 0.85 27.64
CA PHE A 152 -1.38 1.92 26.67
C PHE A 152 -1.75 1.35 25.29
N VAL A 153 -2.47 0.22 25.27
CA VAL A 153 -3.16 -0.30 24.08
C VAL A 153 -4.56 -0.64 24.53
N TRP A 154 -5.57 -0.24 23.75
CA TRP A 154 -6.94 -0.71 23.94
C TRP A 154 -7.20 -1.84 22.94
N GLN A 155 -8.03 -2.81 23.33
CA GLN A 155 -8.42 -3.95 22.49
C GLN A 155 -9.94 -4.09 22.52
N ASP A 156 -10.52 -4.48 21.39
CA ASP A 156 -11.84 -5.12 21.30
C ASP A 156 -11.74 -6.50 20.61
N ASP A 157 -12.86 -7.06 20.17
CA ASP A 157 -12.90 -8.40 19.55
C ASP A 157 -12.20 -8.46 18.17
N ALA A 158 -11.86 -7.32 17.56
CA ALA A 158 -11.27 -7.24 16.22
C ALA A 158 -9.94 -6.47 16.14
N TYR A 159 -9.72 -5.45 16.99
CA TYR A 159 -8.66 -4.46 16.79
C TYR A 159 -7.78 -4.17 18.00
N TYR A 160 -6.54 -3.73 17.71
CA TYR A 160 -5.58 -3.19 18.68
C TYR A 160 -5.35 -1.69 18.44
N TYR A 161 -5.86 -0.85 19.32
CA TYR A 161 -5.72 0.60 19.25
C TYR A 161 -4.43 1.05 19.96
N VAL A 162 -3.38 1.32 19.17
CA VAL A 162 -2.06 1.74 19.66
C VAL A 162 -1.84 3.24 19.43
N PRO A 163 -1.64 4.06 20.48
CA PRO A 163 -1.50 5.52 20.33
C PRO A 163 -0.13 5.90 19.73
N ILE A 164 -0.15 6.71 18.67
CA ILE A 164 1.05 7.27 18.04
C ILE A 164 1.76 8.22 19.00
N ARG A 165 2.97 7.86 19.44
CA ARG A 165 3.73 8.64 20.45
C ARG A 165 4.67 9.69 19.86
N LYS A 166 5.12 9.49 18.62
CA LYS A 166 6.03 10.38 17.90
C LYS A 166 6.07 10.01 16.41
N ILE A 167 6.06 11.02 15.54
CA ILE A 167 6.33 10.90 14.11
C ILE A 167 7.76 11.42 13.84
N VAL A 168 8.49 10.80 12.91
CA VAL A 168 9.82 11.23 12.46
C VAL A 168 10.01 10.92 10.97
N SER A 169 10.56 11.87 10.21
CA SER A 169 11.02 11.62 8.84
C SER A 169 12.51 11.25 8.83
N ARG A 170 12.93 10.43 7.85
CA ARG A 170 14.33 10.01 7.61
C ARG A 170 14.53 9.69 6.13
N PRO A 171 15.70 10.01 5.53
CA PRO A 171 16.07 9.49 4.22
C PRO A 171 16.12 7.97 4.21
N PHE A 172 15.54 7.34 3.18
CA PHE A 172 15.57 5.90 2.94
C PHE A 172 16.20 5.59 1.58
N LYS A 173 16.87 4.43 1.46
CA LYS A 173 17.37 3.88 0.20
C LYS A 173 17.38 2.36 0.29
N GLY A 174 16.48 1.72 -0.46
CA GLY A 174 16.28 0.28 -0.49
C GLY A 174 14.98 -0.04 -1.22
N PHE A 175 14.61 -1.32 -1.29
CA PHE A 175 13.30 -1.73 -1.78
C PHE A 175 12.20 -1.32 -0.80
N VAL A 176 11.12 -0.74 -1.31
CA VAL A 176 9.85 -0.58 -0.59
C VAL A 176 8.95 -1.73 -1.05
N TYR A 177 8.60 -2.62 -0.13
CA TYR A 177 7.74 -3.77 -0.43
C TYR A 177 6.29 -3.38 -0.16
N ASN A 178 5.45 -3.46 -1.19
CA ASN A 178 4.00 -3.36 -1.04
C ASN A 178 3.47 -4.64 -0.38
N LEU A 179 2.35 -4.53 0.32
CA LEU A 179 1.58 -5.68 0.79
C LEU A 179 0.12 -5.43 0.41
N GLN A 180 -0.45 -6.41 -0.27
CA GLN A 180 -1.81 -6.42 -0.80
C GLN A 180 -2.56 -7.53 0.01
N VAL A 181 -3.79 -7.25 0.49
CA VAL A 181 -4.22 -7.66 1.84
C VAL A 181 -5.75 -7.86 2.14
N ASP A 182 -6.55 -8.30 1.18
CA ASP A 182 -8.04 -8.41 1.04
C ASP A 182 -9.09 -7.32 1.48
N ASP A 183 -9.84 -6.86 0.45
CA ASP A 183 -10.59 -5.61 0.19
C ASP A 183 -10.12 -4.25 0.75
N GLU A 184 -8.88 -3.89 0.48
CA GLU A 184 -8.16 -2.69 0.94
C GLU A 184 -7.13 -2.18 -0.10
N HIS A 185 -6.42 -1.10 0.24
CA HIS A 185 -5.20 -0.66 -0.44
C HIS A 185 -4.33 0.15 0.53
N THR A 186 -3.46 -0.50 1.31
CA THR A 186 -2.83 0.20 2.44
C THR A 186 -1.42 -0.20 2.78
N TYR A 187 -0.67 0.81 3.22
CA TYR A 187 0.76 0.73 3.37
C TYR A 187 1.15 0.39 4.78
N LEU A 188 1.91 -0.69 4.89
CA LEU A 188 2.56 -1.07 6.12
C LEU A 188 3.83 -0.25 6.34
N ALA A 189 3.63 1.03 6.64
CA ALA A 189 4.35 1.67 7.74
C ALA A 189 4.01 0.88 9.03
N GLN A 190 4.62 -0.30 9.16
CA GLN A 190 4.48 -1.32 10.21
C GLN A 190 3.15 -1.25 11.02
N PHE A 191 2.19 -2.11 10.62
CA PHE A 191 0.97 -2.50 11.36
C PHE A 191 -0.34 -1.64 11.21
N VAL A 192 -0.75 -1.17 10.00
CA VAL A 192 -2.00 -0.39 9.75
C VAL A 192 -2.66 -0.73 8.38
N ALA A 193 -4.00 -0.58 8.22
CA ALA A 193 -4.76 -0.81 6.96
C ALA A 193 -6.08 0.03 6.76
N THR A 194 -6.76 -0.02 5.59
CA THR A 194 -7.98 0.76 5.13
C THR A 194 -8.80 0.15 3.95
N HIS A 195 -10.13 0.04 4.06
CA HIS A 195 -11.02 -0.80 3.20
C HIS A 195 -11.71 -0.20 1.93
N ASN A 196 -12.24 -1.10 1.10
CA ASN A 196 -13.20 -1.01 -0.04
C ASN A 196 -12.62 -0.62 -1.41
N CYS A 197 -12.39 -1.61 -2.31
CA CYS A 197 -11.97 -1.34 -3.70
C CYS A 197 -12.47 -2.37 -4.73
N GLN A 198 -13.09 -1.91 -5.83
CA GLN A 198 -13.59 -2.78 -6.91
C GLN A 198 -12.50 -3.59 -7.64
N ASN A 199 -11.24 -3.11 -7.69
CA ASN A 199 -10.14 -3.82 -8.33
C ASN A 199 -9.54 -4.90 -7.41
N TRP A 200 -10.41 -5.63 -6.68
CA TRP A 200 -10.02 -6.37 -5.47
C TRP A 200 -8.85 -7.35 -5.68
N GLN A 201 -8.86 -8.08 -6.79
CA GLN A 201 -7.84 -9.09 -7.11
C GLN A 201 -6.44 -8.48 -7.30
N ILE A 202 -6.34 -7.28 -7.87
CA ILE A 202 -5.07 -6.53 -7.97
C ILE A 202 -4.78 -5.85 -6.65
N SER A 203 -5.80 -5.30 -6.02
CA SER A 203 -5.60 -4.52 -4.82
C SER A 203 -5.03 -5.34 -3.68
N GLN A 204 -5.18 -6.68 -3.70
CA GLN A 204 -5.14 -7.47 -2.48
C GLN A 204 -4.39 -8.82 -2.43
N VAL A 205 -3.58 -9.11 -3.43
CA VAL A 205 -2.48 -10.10 -3.40
C VAL A 205 -1.67 -10.18 -2.07
N MET A 206 -1.99 -11.13 -1.17
CA MET A 206 -1.28 -11.54 0.09
C MET A 206 -2.00 -11.41 1.47
N ARG A 207 -3.33 -11.24 1.58
CA ARG A 207 -4.10 -11.82 2.74
C ARG A 207 -5.10 -12.91 2.33
N ASP A 208 -5.70 -12.86 1.14
CA ASP A 208 -6.51 -13.96 0.57
C ASP A 208 -5.69 -14.85 -0.36
N ALA A 209 -6.05 -16.13 -0.39
CA ALA A 209 -5.38 -17.13 -1.19
C ALA A 209 -5.59 -16.95 -2.71
N VAL A 210 -6.77 -16.51 -3.16
CA VAL A 210 -7.13 -16.41 -4.58
C VAL A 210 -6.39 -15.26 -5.25
N ALA A 211 -6.44 -14.06 -4.66
CA ALA A 211 -5.67 -12.91 -5.16
C ALA A 211 -4.16 -13.20 -5.16
N THR A 212 -3.66 -13.89 -4.13
CA THR A 212 -2.25 -14.33 -4.05
C THR A 212 -1.86 -15.31 -5.16
N MET A 213 -2.73 -16.28 -5.48
CA MET A 213 -2.48 -17.27 -6.54
C MET A 213 -2.59 -16.70 -7.97
N LEU A 214 -3.31 -15.60 -8.16
CA LEU A 214 -3.53 -14.97 -9.48
C LEU A 214 -2.46 -13.92 -9.84
N ALA A 215 -1.56 -13.58 -8.92
CA ALA A 215 -0.60 -12.50 -9.12
C ALA A 215 0.72 -12.95 -9.76
N ASP A 216 1.08 -12.29 -10.86
CA ASP A 216 2.41 -12.36 -11.44
C ASP A 216 3.22 -11.10 -11.07
N PHE A 217 4.37 -11.29 -10.44
CA PHE A 217 5.26 -10.23 -10.00
C PHE A 217 6.47 -10.12 -10.92
N THR A 218 6.42 -9.21 -11.89
CA THR A 218 7.59 -8.88 -12.73
C THR A 218 8.46 -7.80 -12.07
N PRO A 219 9.72 -8.10 -11.66
CA PRO A 219 10.67 -7.07 -11.28
C PRO A 219 11.03 -6.19 -12.49
N ILE A 220 11.06 -4.88 -12.31
CA ILE A 220 11.32 -3.92 -13.41
C ILE A 220 12.01 -2.66 -12.90
N THR A 221 12.92 -2.06 -13.67
CA THR A 221 13.52 -0.75 -13.37
C THR A 221 12.71 0.43 -13.95
N PRO A 222 12.93 1.67 -13.49
CA PRO A 222 12.32 2.86 -14.12
C PRO A 222 12.63 2.96 -15.62
N GLU A 223 13.87 2.65 -16.02
CA GLU A 223 14.34 2.68 -17.40
C GLU A 223 13.66 1.61 -18.26
N GLU A 224 13.45 0.41 -17.71
CA GLU A 224 12.72 -0.68 -18.38
C GLU A 224 11.23 -0.36 -18.52
N PHE A 225 10.61 0.18 -17.48
CA PHE A 225 9.21 0.60 -17.50
C PHE A 225 8.97 1.73 -18.51
N VAL A 226 9.85 2.73 -18.57
CA VAL A 226 9.80 3.80 -19.57
C VAL A 226 10.06 3.26 -20.98
N LYS A 227 11.05 2.38 -21.17
CA LYS A 227 11.29 1.71 -22.46
C LYS A 227 10.06 0.91 -22.94
N MET A 228 9.34 0.27 -22.02
CA MET A 228 8.07 -0.40 -22.30
C MET A 228 6.96 0.60 -22.69
N ALA A 229 6.82 1.70 -21.97
CA ALA A 229 5.85 2.76 -22.28
C ALA A 229 6.11 3.38 -23.67
N LEU A 230 7.37 3.65 -24.01
CA LEU A 230 7.79 4.13 -25.34
C LEU A 230 7.48 3.10 -26.44
N LYS A 231 7.72 1.80 -26.20
CA LYS A 231 7.38 0.71 -27.12
C LYS A 231 5.87 0.66 -27.41
N TYR A 232 5.03 0.86 -26.39
CA TYR A 232 3.57 0.91 -26.53
C TYR A 232 3.03 2.29 -26.95
N ARG A 233 3.90 3.26 -27.24
CA ARG A 233 3.54 4.65 -27.61
C ARG A 233 2.63 5.34 -26.58
N ALA A 234 2.79 4.99 -25.30
CA ALA A 234 2.04 5.60 -24.21
C ALA A 234 2.35 7.10 -24.11
N LYS A 235 1.36 7.89 -23.65
CA LYS A 235 1.49 9.35 -23.46
C LYS A 235 1.62 9.75 -22.00
N VAL A 236 0.92 9.01 -21.14
CA VAL A 236 0.80 9.24 -19.70
C VAL A 236 1.32 8.01 -18.98
N LEU A 237 2.08 8.22 -17.91
CA LEU A 237 2.46 7.21 -16.94
C LEU A 237 1.65 7.47 -15.67
N THR A 238 0.87 6.48 -15.23
CA THR A 238 -0.13 6.65 -14.16
C THR A 238 0.23 5.79 -12.95
N SER A 239 0.24 6.38 -11.74
CA SER A 239 0.25 5.65 -10.48
C SER A 239 -1.18 5.57 -9.95
N THR A 240 -1.68 4.34 -9.74
CA THR A 240 -3.11 4.01 -9.65
C THR A 240 -3.33 2.58 -9.12
N TYR A 241 -4.58 2.12 -9.11
CA TYR A 241 -5.11 0.95 -8.40
C TYR A 241 -4.96 1.15 -6.90
N ASN A 242 -3.82 0.74 -6.35
CA ASN A 242 -3.43 1.12 -5.00
C ASN A 242 -3.50 2.63 -4.84
N GLU A 243 -3.82 3.08 -3.62
CA GLU A 243 -3.44 4.42 -3.21
C GLU A 243 -1.97 4.62 -3.64
N PRO A 244 -1.64 5.63 -4.46
CA PRO A 244 -0.29 5.78 -5.04
C PRO A 244 0.70 6.57 -4.18
N LEU A 245 0.24 7.28 -3.13
CA LEU A 245 1.07 8.21 -2.35
C LEU A 245 2.11 7.52 -1.42
N ILE A 246 2.03 6.21 -1.24
CA ILE A 246 2.92 5.36 -0.39
C ILE A 246 4.19 4.87 -1.08
N THR A 247 4.20 4.90 -2.40
CA THR A 247 5.33 4.57 -3.27
C THR A 247 5.64 5.79 -4.11
N SER A 248 5.41 6.99 -3.56
CA SER A 248 5.71 8.24 -4.24
C SER A 248 7.17 8.30 -4.68
N GLU A 249 8.11 7.74 -3.92
CA GLU A 249 9.52 7.65 -4.33
C GLU A 249 9.74 6.76 -5.56
N TRP A 250 8.96 5.68 -5.70
CA TRP A 250 9.02 4.77 -6.86
C TRP A 250 8.28 5.36 -8.08
N ALA A 251 7.09 5.90 -7.87
CA ALA A 251 6.34 6.62 -8.90
C ALA A 251 7.14 7.83 -9.42
N VAL A 252 7.77 8.61 -8.53
CA VAL A 252 8.66 9.72 -8.92
C VAL A 252 9.95 9.21 -9.59
N ALA A 253 10.47 8.02 -9.26
CA ALA A 253 11.58 7.45 -10.04
C ALA A 253 11.16 7.17 -11.49
N ILE A 254 10.01 6.52 -11.69
CA ILE A 254 9.42 6.28 -13.03
C ILE A 254 9.12 7.59 -13.77
N PHE A 255 8.47 8.56 -13.12
CA PHE A 255 8.07 9.82 -13.75
C PHE A 255 9.25 10.74 -14.05
N ARG A 256 10.29 10.76 -13.19
CA ARG A 256 11.54 11.46 -13.48
C ARG A 256 12.26 10.88 -14.70
N GLU A 257 12.19 9.57 -14.89
CA GLU A 257 12.73 8.92 -16.09
C GLU A 257 11.87 9.23 -17.32
N GLY A 258 10.55 9.06 -17.23
CA GLY A 258 9.62 9.31 -18.33
C GLY A 258 9.61 10.76 -18.83
N LYS A 259 9.78 11.73 -17.91
CA LYS A 259 9.81 13.17 -18.26
C LYS A 259 11.02 13.55 -19.12
N LYS A 260 12.12 12.76 -19.11
CA LYS A 260 13.23 12.91 -20.08
C LYS A 260 12.82 12.65 -21.53
N HIS A 261 11.75 11.86 -21.73
CA HIS A 261 11.24 11.46 -23.03
C HIS A 261 9.94 12.18 -23.42
N GLY A 262 9.49 13.16 -22.61
CA GLY A 262 8.23 13.88 -22.83
C GLY A 262 6.97 13.13 -22.39
N LEU A 263 7.09 12.08 -21.57
CA LEU A 263 5.94 11.39 -20.98
C LEU A 263 5.38 12.19 -19.80
N VAL A 264 4.04 12.26 -19.71
CA VAL A 264 3.32 12.99 -18.66
C VAL A 264 3.12 12.09 -17.44
N GLY A 265 3.43 12.55 -16.23
CA GLY A 265 3.15 11.83 -14.99
C GLY A 265 1.75 12.11 -14.45
N SER A 266 1.05 11.08 -13.97
CA SER A 266 -0.28 11.21 -13.35
C SER A 266 -0.47 10.33 -12.10
N TYR A 267 -1.42 10.76 -11.26
CA TYR A 267 -1.84 10.09 -10.04
C TYR A 267 -3.34 9.83 -10.05
N VAL A 268 -3.78 8.71 -9.48
CA VAL A 268 -5.19 8.38 -9.19
C VAL A 268 -5.26 7.89 -7.74
N SER A 269 -5.84 8.69 -6.85
CA SER A 269 -5.72 8.53 -5.39
C SER A 269 -7.07 8.60 -4.67
N ASN A 270 -7.16 7.95 -3.50
CA ASN A 270 -8.26 8.09 -2.57
C ASN A 270 -8.35 9.48 -1.89
N GLY A 271 -7.34 10.34 -2.10
CA GLY A 271 -7.27 11.71 -1.60
C GLY A 271 -6.72 11.85 -0.19
N ASN A 272 -6.17 10.80 0.43
CA ASN A 272 -5.55 10.85 1.76
C ASN A 272 -4.14 11.48 1.73
N ALA A 273 -4.00 12.64 1.11
CA ALA A 273 -2.73 13.32 0.84
C ALA A 273 -2.30 14.25 1.98
N THR A 274 -1.01 14.54 2.04
CA THR A 274 -0.44 15.64 2.85
C THR A 274 0.21 16.69 1.94
N PRO A 275 0.38 17.95 2.38
CA PRO A 275 1.04 18.97 1.58
C PRO A 275 2.44 18.55 1.10
N GLU A 276 3.22 17.89 1.96
CA GLU A 276 4.61 17.52 1.69
C GLU A 276 4.75 16.48 0.56
N VAL A 277 3.83 15.51 0.48
CA VAL A 277 3.86 14.53 -0.62
C VAL A 277 3.38 15.16 -1.93
N LEU A 278 2.42 16.09 -1.88
CA LEU A 278 2.00 16.85 -3.07
C LEU A 278 3.13 17.76 -3.60
N ASP A 279 3.87 18.41 -2.70
CA ASP A 279 5.06 19.22 -3.04
C ASP A 279 6.19 18.35 -3.63
N TYR A 280 6.39 17.14 -3.09
CA TYR A 280 7.39 16.18 -3.58
C TYR A 280 7.11 15.68 -5.00
N ILE A 281 5.85 15.39 -5.34
CA ILE A 281 5.48 14.82 -6.64
C ILE A 281 5.27 15.89 -7.73
N ARG A 282 4.88 17.13 -7.37
CA ARG A 282 4.48 18.17 -8.33
C ARG A 282 5.47 18.43 -9.48
N PRO A 283 6.81 18.40 -9.31
CA PRO A 283 7.74 18.60 -10.43
C PRO A 283 7.64 17.51 -11.53
N PHE A 284 7.14 16.33 -11.19
CA PHE A 284 7.12 15.14 -12.05
C PHE A 284 5.72 14.70 -12.48
N VAL A 285 4.67 15.29 -11.90
CA VAL A 285 3.27 14.91 -12.06
C VAL A 285 2.46 16.13 -12.44
N ASP A 286 1.65 16.00 -13.49
CA ASP A 286 0.90 17.11 -14.08
C ASP A 286 -0.62 16.85 -14.11
N LEU A 287 -1.07 15.58 -14.05
CA LEU A 287 -2.49 15.20 -13.92
C LEU A 287 -2.74 14.49 -12.59
N TYR A 288 -3.89 14.72 -11.96
CA TYR A 288 -4.25 14.13 -10.67
C TYR A 288 -5.77 13.85 -10.59
N LYS A 289 -6.14 12.61 -10.24
CA LYS A 289 -7.53 12.21 -9.97
C LYS A 289 -7.72 11.91 -8.49
N ILE A 290 -8.79 12.44 -7.88
CA ILE A 290 -9.19 12.12 -6.50
C ILE A 290 -10.55 11.40 -6.48
N ASP A 291 -10.61 10.29 -5.75
CA ASP A 291 -11.81 9.49 -5.55
C ASP A 291 -12.52 9.93 -4.26
N LEU A 292 -13.42 10.92 -4.39
CA LEU A 292 -14.29 11.47 -3.33
C LEU A 292 -15.50 10.54 -3.14
N LYS A 293 -15.52 9.78 -2.04
CA LYS A 293 -16.39 8.61 -1.86
C LYS A 293 -17.71 8.88 -1.14
N SER A 294 -17.88 10.02 -0.47
CA SER A 294 -19.08 10.40 0.27
C SER A 294 -18.96 11.84 0.78
N MET A 295 -20.08 12.53 1.06
CA MET A 295 -20.12 13.77 1.85
C MET A 295 -20.63 13.53 3.30
N ARG A 296 -20.57 12.28 3.77
CA ARG A 296 -20.99 11.87 5.11
C ARG A 296 -19.79 11.30 5.87
N GLU A 297 -19.30 12.03 6.88
CA GLU A 297 -18.12 11.64 7.69
C GLU A 297 -18.27 10.26 8.37
N LYS A 298 -19.50 9.83 8.71
CA LYS A 298 -19.78 8.46 9.16
C LYS A 298 -19.38 7.43 8.10
N ASN A 299 -19.91 7.60 6.89
CA ASN A 299 -19.69 6.70 5.77
C ASN A 299 -18.20 6.69 5.38
N TYR A 300 -17.54 7.86 5.37
CA TYR A 300 -16.09 7.95 5.12
C TYR A 300 -15.23 7.20 6.15
N ARG A 301 -15.66 7.14 7.42
CA ARG A 301 -14.99 6.33 8.47
C ARG A 301 -15.23 4.84 8.32
N GLU A 302 -16.39 4.43 7.81
CA GLU A 302 -16.66 3.02 7.45
C GLU A 302 -15.75 2.54 6.31
N LEU A 303 -15.24 3.46 5.48
CA LEU A 303 -14.18 3.21 4.49
C LEU A 303 -12.75 3.35 5.07
N GLY A 304 -12.59 3.52 6.39
CA GLY A 304 -11.30 3.75 7.04
C GLY A 304 -10.66 5.14 6.80
N GLY A 305 -11.39 6.07 6.19
CA GLY A 305 -10.91 7.41 5.86
C GLY A 305 -11.49 8.52 6.77
N LYS A 306 -11.27 9.77 6.34
CA LYS A 306 -11.87 10.98 6.91
C LYS A 306 -12.23 11.92 5.78
N LEU A 307 -13.44 12.48 5.81
CA LEU A 307 -13.93 13.37 4.76
C LEU A 307 -13.06 14.63 4.65
N GLU A 308 -12.80 15.29 5.78
CA GLU A 308 -12.04 16.55 5.82
C GLU A 308 -10.65 16.43 5.16
N THR A 309 -9.96 15.30 5.33
CA THR A 309 -8.64 15.07 4.73
C THR A 309 -8.71 15.06 3.20
N VAL A 310 -9.74 14.41 2.63
CA VAL A 310 -9.94 14.35 1.18
C VAL A 310 -10.37 15.72 0.63
N LEU A 311 -11.29 16.42 1.30
CA LEU A 311 -11.65 17.79 0.94
C LEU A 311 -10.44 18.73 0.98
N ASN A 312 -9.56 18.59 1.97
CA ASN A 312 -8.32 19.36 2.06
C ASN A 312 -7.35 19.03 0.91
N ALA A 313 -7.16 17.75 0.58
CA ALA A 313 -6.35 17.32 -0.56
C ALA A 313 -6.86 17.86 -1.90
N ILE A 314 -8.18 17.88 -2.14
CA ILE A 314 -8.79 18.45 -3.36
C ILE A 314 -8.35 19.91 -3.55
N ARG A 315 -8.41 20.73 -2.50
CA ARG A 315 -7.95 22.13 -2.56
C ARG A 315 -6.44 22.21 -2.75
N TRP A 316 -5.66 21.48 -1.96
CA TRP A 316 -4.19 21.50 -2.05
C TRP A 316 -3.64 21.05 -3.41
N VAL A 317 -4.34 20.16 -4.12
CA VAL A 317 -3.99 19.74 -5.49
C VAL A 317 -4.38 20.81 -6.51
N HIS A 318 -5.57 21.42 -6.39
CA HIS A 318 -5.97 22.53 -7.26
C HIS A 318 -5.03 23.76 -7.10
N GLU A 319 -4.73 24.15 -5.86
CA GLU A 319 -3.82 25.25 -5.50
C GLU A 319 -2.40 25.07 -6.07
N ARG A 320 -1.95 23.82 -6.28
CA ARG A 320 -0.64 23.48 -6.86
C ARG A 320 -0.64 23.44 -8.39
N GLY A 321 -1.76 23.74 -9.03
CA GLY A 321 -1.90 23.74 -10.48
C GLY A 321 -1.60 22.38 -11.11
N PHE A 322 -2.02 21.29 -10.47
CA PHE A 322 -2.23 20.02 -11.18
C PHE A 322 -3.52 20.13 -12.01
N TRP A 323 -3.61 19.41 -13.13
CA TRP A 323 -4.92 19.15 -13.74
C TRP A 323 -5.70 18.17 -12.84
N LEU A 324 -6.77 18.64 -12.21
CA LEU A 324 -7.54 17.90 -11.22
C LEU A 324 -8.86 17.40 -11.79
N GLU A 325 -9.11 16.09 -11.64
CA GLU A 325 -10.40 15.43 -11.91
C GLU A 325 -10.90 14.74 -10.63
N ILE A 326 -12.20 14.79 -10.37
CA ILE A 326 -12.82 14.14 -9.21
C ILE A 326 -13.71 13.00 -9.68
N VAL A 327 -13.67 11.84 -9.03
CA VAL A 327 -14.66 10.77 -9.22
C VAL A 327 -15.41 10.48 -7.92
N THR A 328 -16.68 10.12 -8.07
CA THR A 328 -17.50 9.52 -7.02
C THR A 328 -18.10 8.24 -7.58
N LEU A 329 -17.73 7.10 -6.97
CA LEU A 329 -18.40 5.83 -7.22
C LEU A 329 -19.76 5.88 -6.50
N VAL A 330 -20.85 5.91 -7.25
CA VAL A 330 -22.20 6.11 -6.70
C VAL A 330 -22.77 4.76 -6.27
N VAL A 331 -22.69 4.45 -4.97
CA VAL A 331 -23.08 3.19 -4.35
C VAL A 331 -24.52 3.29 -3.81
N PRO A 332 -25.48 2.46 -4.27
CA PRO A 332 -26.87 2.52 -3.81
C PRO A 332 -27.04 2.33 -2.31
N ASN A 333 -27.90 3.12 -1.67
CA ASN A 333 -28.11 3.18 -0.23
C ASN A 333 -26.81 3.43 0.57
N PHE A 334 -25.91 4.25 0.05
CA PHE A 334 -24.68 4.65 0.74
C PHE A 334 -24.28 6.10 0.47
N ASN A 335 -24.23 6.53 -0.80
CA ASN A 335 -23.88 7.91 -1.17
C ASN A 335 -24.71 8.46 -2.35
N ASP A 336 -25.78 7.77 -2.74
CA ASP A 336 -26.60 8.05 -3.92
C ASP A 336 -27.80 8.98 -3.66
N SER A 337 -27.88 9.58 -2.47
CA SER A 337 -28.93 10.56 -2.15
C SER A 337 -28.70 11.89 -2.88
N GLU A 338 -29.78 12.51 -3.37
CA GLU A 338 -29.68 13.80 -4.08
C GLU A 338 -29.07 14.92 -3.22
N GLU A 339 -29.30 14.90 -1.89
CA GLU A 339 -28.67 15.84 -0.95
C GLU A 339 -27.13 15.71 -0.95
N GLU A 340 -26.62 14.48 -0.80
CA GLU A 340 -25.18 14.18 -0.78
C GLU A 340 -24.50 14.44 -2.14
N LEU A 341 -25.19 14.12 -3.23
CA LEU A 341 -24.71 14.40 -4.59
C LEU A 341 -24.66 15.91 -4.88
N ARG A 342 -25.63 16.69 -4.38
CA ARG A 342 -25.60 18.16 -4.46
C ARG A 342 -24.47 18.76 -3.63
N GLU A 343 -24.26 18.27 -2.41
CA GLU A 343 -23.13 18.69 -1.58
C GLU A 343 -21.78 18.41 -2.26
N ALA A 344 -21.62 17.23 -2.88
CA ALA A 344 -20.40 16.88 -3.62
C ALA A 344 -20.18 17.81 -4.82
N ALA A 345 -21.20 17.98 -5.66
CA ALA A 345 -21.14 18.85 -6.84
C ALA A 345 -20.82 20.31 -6.47
N ARG A 346 -21.56 20.86 -5.49
CA ARG A 346 -21.37 22.22 -4.98
C ARG A 346 -19.99 22.41 -4.35
N TYR A 347 -19.47 21.40 -3.65
CA TYR A 347 -18.12 21.45 -3.11
C TYR A 347 -17.08 21.56 -4.23
N ILE A 348 -17.15 20.70 -5.24
CA ILE A 348 -16.22 20.69 -6.37
C ILE A 348 -16.29 22.03 -7.13
N ALA A 349 -17.50 22.52 -7.41
CA ALA A 349 -17.72 23.81 -8.08
C ALA A 349 -17.16 25.00 -7.28
N SER A 350 -17.19 24.93 -5.94
CA SER A 350 -16.59 25.95 -5.06
C SER A 350 -15.06 25.96 -5.06
N VAL A 351 -14.42 24.87 -5.48
CA VAL A 351 -12.96 24.82 -5.72
C VAL A 351 -12.64 25.31 -7.14
N SER A 352 -13.36 24.80 -8.14
CA SER A 352 -13.45 25.38 -9.48
C SER A 352 -14.54 24.69 -10.32
N PRO A 353 -15.38 25.44 -11.07
CA PRO A 353 -16.38 24.86 -11.98
C PRO A 353 -15.77 24.22 -13.24
N ASP A 354 -14.47 24.38 -13.47
CA ASP A 354 -13.72 23.75 -14.56
C ASP A 354 -13.17 22.36 -14.20
N ILE A 355 -13.23 21.94 -12.94
CA ILE A 355 -12.84 20.58 -12.51
C ILE A 355 -13.89 19.57 -13.01
N PRO A 356 -13.49 18.54 -13.77
CA PRO A 356 -14.39 17.46 -14.14
C PRO A 356 -14.84 16.65 -12.93
N TRP A 357 -16.14 16.40 -12.82
CA TRP A 357 -16.69 15.42 -11.89
C TRP A 357 -17.17 14.18 -12.66
N HIS A 358 -16.76 13.01 -12.20
CA HIS A 358 -17.09 11.72 -12.79
C HIS A 358 -17.97 10.93 -11.82
N VAL A 359 -19.17 10.54 -12.25
CA VAL A 359 -20.11 9.73 -11.46
C VAL A 359 -20.16 8.32 -12.06
N THR A 360 -19.60 7.34 -11.37
CA THR A 360 -19.41 5.98 -11.91
C THR A 360 -20.35 4.98 -11.24
N ALA A 361 -20.83 4.01 -12.00
CA ALA A 361 -21.62 2.90 -11.45
C ALA A 361 -20.75 1.98 -10.58
N PHE A 362 -21.25 1.74 -9.37
CA PHE A 362 -20.92 0.60 -8.53
C PHE A 362 -21.43 -0.70 -9.15
N HIS A 363 -20.64 -1.76 -8.99
CA HIS A 363 -21.04 -3.14 -9.20
C HIS A 363 -20.81 -3.92 -7.89
N PRO A 364 -21.71 -4.82 -7.48
CA PRO A 364 -21.56 -5.58 -6.24
C PRO A 364 -20.48 -6.65 -6.37
N ASP A 365 -19.31 -6.32 -5.83
CA ASP A 365 -18.10 -7.16 -5.86
C ASP A 365 -17.62 -7.46 -4.42
N TYR A 366 -16.94 -8.60 -4.25
CA TYR A 366 -16.39 -9.11 -2.98
C TYR A 366 -17.37 -9.07 -1.79
N LEU A 367 -17.13 -8.24 -0.78
CA LEU A 367 -17.93 -8.17 0.46
C LEU A 367 -19.20 -7.31 0.33
N MET A 368 -19.25 -6.34 -0.60
CA MET A 368 -20.37 -5.40 -0.72
C MET A 368 -21.44 -5.93 -1.68
N THR A 369 -21.90 -7.15 -1.41
CA THR A 369 -22.88 -7.89 -2.24
C THR A 369 -24.32 -7.81 -1.70
N ASP A 370 -24.56 -6.98 -0.69
CA ASP A 370 -25.86 -6.75 -0.05
C ASP A 370 -26.83 -5.86 -0.86
N ARG A 371 -26.34 -5.26 -1.96
CA ARG A 371 -27.03 -4.24 -2.76
C ARG A 371 -26.82 -4.45 -4.26
N GLY A 372 -27.74 -3.94 -5.06
CA GLY A 372 -27.60 -3.97 -6.53
C GLY A 372 -26.57 -2.98 -7.06
N GLY A 373 -26.12 -3.18 -8.30
CA GLY A 373 -25.32 -2.20 -9.03
C GLY A 373 -26.10 -0.92 -9.36
N THR A 374 -25.40 0.18 -9.61
CA THR A 374 -26.03 1.50 -9.77
C THR A 374 -26.91 1.59 -11.02
N PRO A 375 -28.20 1.94 -10.90
CA PRO A 375 -29.04 2.16 -12.07
C PRO A 375 -28.54 3.34 -12.92
N ALA A 376 -28.60 3.21 -14.25
CA ALA A 376 -28.22 4.30 -15.17
C ALA A 376 -28.98 5.61 -14.89
N LYS A 377 -30.25 5.53 -14.48
CA LYS A 377 -31.06 6.69 -14.03
C LYS A 377 -30.44 7.46 -12.86
N THR A 378 -29.74 6.79 -11.96
CA THR A 378 -29.10 7.40 -10.78
C THR A 378 -27.83 8.15 -11.19
N LEU A 379 -27.05 7.60 -12.13
CA LEU A 379 -25.90 8.33 -12.70
C LEU A 379 -26.33 9.52 -13.56
N ILE A 380 -27.41 9.38 -14.34
CA ILE A 380 -28.00 10.48 -15.11
C ILE A 380 -28.42 11.60 -14.15
N ARG A 381 -29.17 11.29 -13.09
CA ARG A 381 -29.57 12.28 -12.07
C ARG A 381 -28.37 12.92 -11.38
N ALA A 382 -27.35 12.14 -11.02
CA ALA A 382 -26.10 12.65 -10.44
C ALA A 382 -25.36 13.61 -11.40
N ALA A 383 -25.35 13.31 -12.71
CA ALA A 383 -24.76 14.17 -13.71
C ALA A 383 -25.55 15.47 -13.92
N GLU A 384 -26.90 15.39 -13.97
CA GLU A 384 -27.79 16.56 -13.95
C GLU A 384 -27.52 17.47 -12.75
N ILE A 385 -27.49 16.90 -11.54
CA ILE A 385 -27.15 17.60 -10.29
C ILE A 385 -25.80 18.33 -10.40
N GLY A 386 -24.79 17.68 -10.99
CA GLY A 386 -23.48 18.30 -11.22
C GLY A 386 -23.57 19.59 -12.05
N TYR A 387 -24.36 19.57 -13.11
CA TYR A 387 -24.61 20.74 -13.95
C TYR A 387 -25.49 21.80 -13.25
N GLU A 388 -26.50 21.39 -12.49
CA GLU A 388 -27.37 22.28 -11.71
C GLU A 388 -26.60 23.07 -10.64
N GLU A 389 -25.63 22.44 -9.97
CA GLU A 389 -24.77 23.09 -8.96
C GLU A 389 -23.56 23.83 -9.58
N GLY A 390 -23.49 23.92 -10.92
CA GLY A 390 -22.60 24.85 -11.64
C GLY A 390 -21.31 24.27 -12.24
N LEU A 391 -21.13 22.94 -12.27
CA LEU A 391 -19.98 22.31 -12.95
C LEU A 391 -20.13 22.39 -14.47
N LYS A 392 -19.03 22.66 -15.19
CA LYS A 392 -19.01 22.72 -16.67
C LYS A 392 -18.85 21.35 -17.32
N PHE A 393 -18.28 20.38 -16.61
CA PHE A 393 -17.91 19.06 -17.13
C PHE A 393 -18.30 17.98 -16.12
N VAL A 394 -19.38 17.23 -16.43
CA VAL A 394 -19.84 16.13 -15.59
C VAL A 394 -20.03 14.89 -16.44
N TYR A 395 -19.38 13.81 -16.05
CA TYR A 395 -19.30 12.57 -16.84
C TYR A 395 -19.90 11.39 -16.08
N ALA A 396 -20.84 10.68 -16.69
CA ALA A 396 -21.33 9.42 -16.16
C ALA A 396 -20.52 8.24 -16.74
N GLY A 397 -20.21 7.23 -15.93
CA GLY A 397 -19.30 6.15 -16.31
C GLY A 397 -19.68 4.75 -15.80
N ASN A 398 -18.88 3.76 -16.19
CA ASN A 398 -19.06 2.31 -15.96
C ASN A 398 -20.30 1.66 -16.60
N LEU A 399 -21.15 2.38 -17.34
CA LEU A 399 -22.30 1.81 -18.08
C LEU A 399 -22.33 2.24 -19.57
N PRO A 400 -21.44 1.70 -20.43
CA PRO A 400 -21.26 2.16 -21.81
C PRO A 400 -22.53 2.10 -22.68
N GLY A 401 -22.92 3.24 -23.25
CA GLY A 401 -24.12 3.43 -24.05
C GLY A 401 -25.42 3.63 -23.27
N MET A 402 -25.39 3.54 -21.93
CA MET A 402 -26.61 3.56 -21.10
C MET A 402 -26.88 4.93 -20.44
N VAL A 403 -25.88 5.82 -20.40
CA VAL A 403 -25.95 7.12 -19.71
C VAL A 403 -26.12 8.31 -20.66
N GLY A 404 -26.60 8.06 -21.88
CA GLY A 404 -27.02 9.10 -22.83
C GLY A 404 -25.91 10.10 -23.18
N PRO A 405 -26.11 11.41 -23.00
CA PRO A 405 -25.11 12.42 -23.36
C PRO A 405 -23.88 12.41 -22.45
N TYR A 406 -23.97 11.88 -21.23
CA TYR A 406 -22.99 12.11 -20.16
C TYR A 406 -21.67 11.33 -20.31
N GLU A 407 -21.47 10.57 -21.40
CA GLU A 407 -20.13 10.09 -21.80
C GLU A 407 -19.33 11.13 -22.61
N ASN A 408 -20.02 12.14 -23.16
CA ASN A 408 -19.49 13.06 -24.16
C ASN A 408 -19.03 14.38 -23.55
N THR A 409 -18.03 15.02 -24.17
CA THR A 409 -17.64 16.39 -23.82
C THR A 409 -18.36 17.37 -24.75
N TYR A 410 -19.12 18.29 -24.17
CA TYR A 410 -19.78 19.41 -24.87
C TYR A 410 -19.08 20.73 -24.55
N CYS A 411 -19.26 21.75 -25.39
CA CYS A 411 -18.82 23.11 -25.08
C CYS A 411 -19.71 23.73 -24.00
N PRO A 412 -19.17 24.27 -22.89
CA PRO A 412 -19.99 24.87 -21.82
C PRO A 412 -20.66 26.20 -22.20
N LYS A 413 -20.37 26.75 -23.39
CA LYS A 413 -20.88 28.05 -23.88
C LYS A 413 -21.87 27.95 -25.05
N CYS A 414 -21.73 26.95 -25.90
CA CYS A 414 -22.60 26.77 -27.08
C CYS A 414 -23.22 25.36 -27.17
N HIS A 415 -22.94 24.49 -26.20
CA HIS A 415 -23.43 23.11 -26.11
C HIS A 415 -23.16 22.22 -27.32
N ALA A 416 -22.29 22.66 -28.25
CA ALA A 416 -21.82 21.82 -29.35
C ALA A 416 -21.07 20.60 -28.81
N LEU A 417 -21.33 19.42 -29.39
CA LEU A 417 -20.58 18.19 -29.13
C LEU A 417 -19.13 18.37 -29.57
N LEU A 418 -18.16 18.11 -28.68
CA LEU A 418 -16.72 18.30 -28.92
C LEU A 418 -15.96 16.98 -28.94
N ILE A 419 -16.23 16.10 -27.98
CA ILE A 419 -15.68 14.74 -27.93
C ILE A 419 -16.84 13.76 -27.75
N GLU A 420 -17.00 12.85 -28.69
CA GLU A 420 -18.00 11.78 -28.68
C GLU A 420 -17.33 10.48 -28.23
N ARG A 421 -17.94 9.75 -27.29
CA ARG A 421 -17.40 8.53 -26.71
C ARG A 421 -18.39 7.36 -26.76
N TYR A 422 -17.85 6.18 -26.51
CA TYR A 422 -18.60 4.98 -26.14
C TYR A 422 -17.72 4.16 -25.18
N GLY A 423 -17.98 4.30 -23.88
CA GLY A 423 -17.04 3.92 -22.83
C GLY A 423 -15.67 4.56 -23.06
N PHE A 424 -14.61 3.75 -23.06
CA PHE A 424 -13.24 4.21 -23.26
C PHE A 424 -12.88 4.58 -24.72
N GLN A 425 -13.77 4.35 -25.70
CA GLN A 425 -13.49 4.65 -27.10
C GLN A 425 -13.94 6.06 -27.48
N VAL A 426 -13.00 6.90 -27.95
CA VAL A 426 -13.34 8.18 -28.59
C VAL A 426 -13.76 7.93 -30.04
N ARG A 427 -15.02 8.21 -30.37
CA ARG A 427 -15.59 8.08 -31.72
C ARG A 427 -15.38 9.33 -32.57
N ARG A 428 -15.41 10.50 -31.95
CA ARG A 428 -15.25 11.80 -32.62
C ARG A 428 -14.49 12.77 -31.73
N TYR A 429 -13.61 13.56 -32.32
CA TYR A 429 -12.83 14.58 -31.62
C TYR A 429 -12.79 15.84 -32.50
N ARG A 430 -13.31 16.96 -31.98
CA ARG A 430 -13.47 18.22 -32.72
C ARG A 430 -12.66 19.40 -32.14
N LEU A 431 -12.01 19.20 -31.00
CA LEU A 431 -11.19 20.25 -30.37
C LEU A 431 -10.00 20.62 -31.25
N GLN A 432 -9.72 21.92 -31.35
CA GLN A 432 -8.54 22.45 -32.01
C GLN A 432 -7.72 23.24 -30.99
N ASN A 433 -6.51 22.78 -30.67
CA ASN A 433 -5.62 23.41 -29.67
C ASN A 433 -6.33 23.75 -28.35
N GLY A 434 -7.16 22.82 -27.85
CA GLY A 434 -7.93 22.99 -26.61
C GLY A 434 -9.18 23.86 -26.71
N LYS A 435 -9.60 24.25 -27.92
CA LYS A 435 -10.76 25.14 -28.13
C LYS A 435 -11.91 24.49 -28.86
N CYS A 436 -13.12 24.98 -28.57
CA CYS A 436 -14.32 24.73 -29.36
C CYS A 436 -14.18 25.39 -30.75
N PRO A 437 -14.32 24.65 -31.87
CA PRO A 437 -14.22 25.22 -33.21
C PRO A 437 -15.43 26.11 -33.56
N ASP A 438 -16.58 25.92 -32.89
CA ASP A 438 -17.85 26.57 -33.27
C ASP A 438 -18.05 27.94 -32.60
N CYS A 439 -17.38 28.22 -31.48
CA CYS A 439 -17.51 29.48 -30.75
C CYS A 439 -16.19 30.02 -30.13
N GLY A 440 -15.06 29.40 -30.44
CA GLY A 440 -13.71 29.80 -30.00
C GLY A 440 -13.41 29.58 -28.52
N GLU A 441 -14.33 29.02 -27.74
CA GLU A 441 -14.20 28.88 -26.29
C GLU A 441 -13.05 27.95 -25.89
N SER A 442 -12.22 28.39 -24.94
CA SER A 442 -11.20 27.55 -24.32
C SER A 442 -11.84 26.50 -23.42
N ILE A 443 -11.54 25.23 -23.66
CA ILE A 443 -12.10 24.11 -22.92
C ILE A 443 -11.08 23.67 -21.88
N ALA A 444 -11.51 23.50 -20.63
CA ALA A 444 -10.62 23.05 -19.56
C ALA A 444 -10.09 21.64 -19.85
N GLY A 445 -8.78 21.44 -19.68
CA GLY A 445 -8.09 20.18 -19.94
C GLY A 445 -6.62 20.39 -20.27
N VAL A 446 -5.86 19.29 -20.33
CA VAL A 446 -4.47 19.29 -20.79
C VAL A 446 -4.41 18.89 -22.25
N TRP A 447 -4.07 19.87 -23.10
CA TRP A 447 -4.07 19.74 -24.55
C TRP A 447 -2.65 19.88 -25.10
N TRP A 448 -2.25 18.95 -25.97
CA TRP A 448 -0.96 18.99 -26.66
C TRP A 448 -1.12 19.66 -28.03
N ARG A 449 -0.23 20.60 -28.38
CA ARG A 449 -0.11 21.07 -29.77
C ARG A 449 0.69 20.06 -30.59
N ASP A 450 0.36 19.86 -31.86
CA ASP A 450 1.03 18.86 -32.72
C ASP A 450 2.55 19.09 -32.84
N GLU A 451 2.98 20.36 -32.73
CA GLU A 451 4.38 20.81 -32.66
C GLU A 451 5.12 20.26 -31.44
N GLU A 452 4.43 20.16 -30.30
CA GLU A 452 4.96 19.73 -28.99
C GLU A 452 4.87 18.20 -28.80
N VAL A 453 4.08 17.51 -29.61
CA VAL A 453 3.88 16.05 -29.57
C VAL A 453 5.18 15.31 -29.92
N PRO A 454 5.78 14.54 -28.98
CA PRO A 454 7.03 13.82 -29.21
C PRO A 454 6.94 12.84 -30.40
N PRO A 455 8.06 12.53 -31.10
CA PRO A 455 8.04 11.67 -32.28
C PRO A 455 7.39 10.29 -32.06
N HIS A 456 7.56 9.70 -30.87
CA HIS A 456 7.00 8.39 -30.53
C HIS A 456 5.47 8.36 -30.30
N TRP A 457 4.81 9.53 -30.25
CA TRP A 457 3.34 9.67 -30.17
C TRP A 457 2.67 9.84 -31.53
N ARG A 458 3.45 10.09 -32.60
CA ARG A 458 2.93 10.25 -33.96
C ARG A 458 2.58 8.86 -34.54
N ARG A 459 1.63 8.81 -35.49
CA ARG A 459 1.08 7.56 -36.05
C ARG A 459 2.11 6.81 -36.89
#